data_AF-A0A8H6X4E9-F1
#
_entry.id   AF-A0A8H6X4E9-F1
#
_cell.length_a   1.000
_cell.length_b   1.000
_cell.length_c   1.000
_cell.angle_alpha   90.00
_cell.angle_beta   90.00
_cell.angle_gamma   90.00
#
_symmetry.space_group_name_H-M   'P 1'
#
loop_
_entity.id
_entity.type
_entity.pdbx_description
1 polymer ?
#
loop_
_entity_poly.entity_id
_entity_poly.type
_entity_poly.pdbx_seq_one_letter_code
_entity_poly.pdbx_strand_id
1 'polypeptide(L)'
;MLSTGALRAITDVALGCPLEDLGPEFVSVNTRLLDIASTRKVGQIIFDAIAVHIPKPLLRTLIHLPTSAFRALRTSKFLCRREGWRIVREKLQAPEASYDADIYSLLRACRFYPYIASLMPVTGPQCTRMKKMARRRAYFQKDLVAQTSLILLAGQDTTANSLAFGLLELARHPDLQNKLRDEIGATIAGSGGAVAYDNMPLLNAFIKETLRFYPATALSERVALQDSVIPLTQAITTSSGKKIDAIPVSKGQVVVLGIAAYQRHDSRWGANSEDFDPERWLDGRVRQGTTLGPYANLLSFFNGPHTCLGWRFAILEMQTVLCELITKFAFSVPEKEQGPIRSRLATTLLPIDVNGEKGAKFLPEQIYPGVQNKCGVGPSKYLPSGGTGYHRIRMMAEYGKGCTDTR
;
A
#
# COMPACT_ATOMS: atom_id res chain seq x y z
N MET A 1 -14.72 -1.81 0.17
CA MET A 1 -14.30 -3.04 -0.54
C MET A 1 -12.79 -3.10 -0.74
N LEU A 2 -12.18 -2.19 -1.51
CA LEU A 2 -10.74 -2.24 -1.82
C LEU A 2 -9.83 -2.28 -0.57
N SER A 3 -10.12 -1.45 0.44
CA SER A 3 -9.35 -1.45 1.71
C SER A 3 -9.43 -2.79 2.45
N THR A 4 -10.60 -3.44 2.47
CA THR A 4 -10.74 -4.80 3.05
C THR A 4 -10.04 -5.86 2.21
N GLY A 5 -10.11 -5.75 0.88
CA GLY A 5 -9.39 -6.65 -0.04
C GLY A 5 -7.88 -6.57 0.14
N ALA A 6 -7.35 -5.34 0.25
CA ALA A 6 -5.93 -5.12 0.48
C ALA A 6 -5.47 -5.61 1.85
N LEU A 7 -6.29 -5.37 2.89
CA LEU A 7 -6.04 -5.92 4.22
C LEU A 7 -5.98 -7.46 4.19
N ARG A 8 -6.87 -8.11 3.43
CA ARG A 8 -6.86 -9.57 3.29
C ARG A 8 -5.61 -10.07 2.56
N ALA A 9 -5.23 -9.41 1.47
CA ALA A 9 -4.04 -9.78 0.71
C ALA A 9 -2.77 -9.66 1.56
N ILE A 10 -2.62 -8.57 2.32
CA ILE A 10 -1.45 -8.38 3.17
C ILE A 10 -1.43 -9.33 4.37
N THR A 11 -2.58 -9.68 4.97
CA THR A 11 -2.61 -10.67 6.06
C THR A 11 -2.20 -12.05 5.57
N ASP A 12 -2.68 -12.45 4.40
CA ASP A 12 -2.34 -13.75 3.81
C ASP A 12 -0.86 -13.82 3.43
N VAL A 13 -0.35 -12.82 2.69
CA VAL A 13 1.02 -12.86 2.17
C VAL A 13 2.08 -12.50 3.23
N ALA A 14 1.82 -11.51 4.07
CA ALA A 14 2.81 -11.10 5.07
C ALA A 14 2.80 -12.01 6.30
N LEU A 15 1.63 -12.49 6.72
CA LEU A 15 1.48 -13.19 8.00
C LEU A 15 1.11 -14.66 7.85
N GLY A 16 0.73 -15.12 6.65
CA GLY A 16 0.18 -16.46 6.46
C GLY A 16 -1.00 -16.73 7.40
N CYS A 17 -1.83 -15.70 7.63
CA CYS A 17 -2.95 -15.73 8.56
C CYS A 17 -4.16 -15.07 7.87
N PRO A 18 -5.23 -15.83 7.59
CA PRO A 18 -6.47 -15.29 7.05
C PRO A 18 -7.00 -14.13 7.90
N LEU A 19 -7.54 -13.11 7.23
CA LEU A 19 -8.11 -11.94 7.91
C LEU A 19 -9.22 -12.32 8.90
N GLU A 20 -9.96 -13.38 8.58
CA GLU A 20 -11.03 -13.93 9.41
C GLU A 20 -10.53 -14.38 10.79
N ASP A 21 -9.26 -14.79 10.89
CA ASP A 21 -8.65 -15.26 12.14
C ASP A 21 -8.18 -14.10 13.06
N LEU A 22 -8.14 -12.86 12.55
CA LEU A 22 -7.81 -11.67 13.35
C LEU A 22 -9.02 -11.12 14.12
N GLY A 23 -10.21 -11.65 13.84
CA GLY A 23 -11.46 -11.27 14.49
C GLY A 23 -12.05 -9.94 13.98
N PRO A 24 -13.37 -9.74 14.09
CA PRO A 24 -14.06 -8.58 13.53
C PRO A 24 -13.69 -7.26 14.22
N GLU A 25 -13.31 -7.31 15.50
CA GLU A 25 -12.88 -6.14 16.26
C GLU A 25 -11.60 -5.52 15.67
N PHE A 26 -10.64 -6.35 15.23
CA PHE A 26 -9.39 -5.88 14.63
C PHE A 26 -9.65 -5.09 13.34
N VAL A 27 -10.49 -5.63 12.45
CA VAL A 27 -10.85 -5.01 11.17
C VAL A 27 -11.54 -3.65 11.39
N SER A 28 -12.51 -3.61 12.31
CA SER A 28 -13.24 -2.39 12.65
C SER A 28 -12.32 -1.31 13.22
N VAL A 29 -11.43 -1.69 14.15
CA VAL A 29 -10.51 -0.74 14.79
C VAL A 29 -9.43 -0.24 13.83
N ASN A 30 -8.91 -1.11 12.96
CA ASN A 30 -7.91 -0.69 11.97
C ASN A 30 -8.52 0.30 10.96
N THR A 31 -9.72 0.01 10.47
CA THR A 31 -10.48 0.93 9.59
C THR A 31 -10.73 2.26 10.29
N ARG A 32 -11.15 2.25 11.55
CA ARG A 32 -11.40 3.47 12.33
C ARG A 32 -10.13 4.30 12.56
N LEU A 33 -8.98 3.66 12.80
CA LEU A 33 -7.71 4.38 12.91
C LEU A 33 -7.35 5.08 11.62
N LEU A 34 -7.53 4.40 10.49
CA LEU A 34 -7.28 4.94 9.18
C LEU A 34 -8.20 6.12 8.89
N ASP A 35 -9.47 6.06 9.29
CA ASP A 35 -10.38 7.20 9.15
C ASP A 35 -9.99 8.39 10.03
N ILE A 36 -9.52 8.15 11.26
CA ILE A 36 -8.98 9.22 12.12
C ILE A 36 -7.75 9.85 11.47
N ALA A 37 -6.82 9.05 10.94
CA ALA A 37 -5.62 9.52 10.26
C ALA A 37 -5.94 10.25 8.94
N SER A 38 -7.03 9.85 8.28
CA SER A 38 -7.47 10.38 6.98
C SER A 38 -8.36 11.63 7.10
N THR A 39 -8.94 11.90 8.27
CA THR A 39 -9.87 13.02 8.49
C THR A 39 -9.21 14.15 9.28
N ARG A 40 -8.70 15.17 8.57
CA ARG A 40 -8.23 16.41 9.22
C ARG A 40 -9.41 17.31 9.59
N LYS A 41 -9.94 17.15 10.81
CA LYS A 41 -10.83 18.15 11.43
C LYS A 41 -10.01 19.39 11.82
N VAL A 42 -10.62 20.57 11.89
CA VAL A 42 -9.93 21.83 12.27
C VAL A 42 -9.16 21.67 13.60
N GLY A 43 -9.78 21.05 14.60
CA GLY A 43 -9.12 20.77 15.88
C GLY A 43 -7.90 19.84 15.78
N GLN A 44 -7.87 18.93 14.80
CA GLN A 44 -6.72 18.07 14.55
C GLN A 44 -5.56 18.84 13.93
N ILE A 45 -5.83 19.77 13.01
CA ILE A 45 -4.80 20.63 12.40
C ILE A 45 -4.12 21.48 13.47
N ILE A 46 -4.92 22.06 14.38
CA ILE A 46 -4.41 22.84 15.52
C ILE A 46 -3.58 21.94 16.44
N PHE A 47 -4.09 20.75 16.76
CA PHE A 47 -3.36 19.80 17.59
C PHE A 47 -2.02 19.41 16.97
N ASP A 48 -1.98 19.05 15.69
CA ASP A 48 -0.76 18.64 14.99
C ASP A 48 0.29 19.78 14.97
N ALA A 49 -0.14 21.02 14.77
CA ALA A 49 0.72 22.20 14.78
C ALA A 49 1.33 22.47 16.17
N ILE A 50 0.58 22.19 17.24
CA ILE A 50 1.05 22.42 18.62
C ILE A 50 1.80 21.21 19.17
N ALA A 51 1.44 19.98 18.75
CA ALA A 51 1.95 18.73 19.30
C ALA A 51 3.47 18.60 19.20
N VAL A 52 4.08 19.18 18.15
CA VAL A 52 5.55 19.21 17.99
C VAL A 52 6.27 19.98 19.10
N HIS A 53 5.58 20.91 19.76
CA HIS A 53 6.09 21.70 20.88
C HIS A 53 5.75 21.09 22.24
N ILE A 54 4.90 20.08 22.28
CA ILE A 54 4.51 19.41 23.53
C ILE A 54 5.61 18.40 23.92
N PRO A 55 6.15 18.46 25.15
CA PRO A 55 7.11 17.47 25.62
C PRO A 55 6.57 16.04 25.51
N LYS A 56 7.39 15.10 25.02
CA LYS A 56 7.01 13.68 24.84
C LYS A 56 6.34 13.03 26.07
N PRO A 57 6.76 13.30 27.33
CA PRO A 57 6.08 12.75 28.50
C PRO A 57 4.61 13.19 28.59
N LEU A 58 4.31 14.45 28.26
CA LEU A 58 2.95 14.99 28.28
C LEU A 58 2.11 14.44 27.12
N LEU A 59 2.68 14.34 25.91
CA LEU A 59 2.00 13.67 24.79
C LEU A 59 1.59 12.22 25.14
N ARG A 60 2.44 11.50 25.90
CA ARG A 60 2.13 10.15 26.35
C ARG A 60 1.00 10.09 27.35
N THR A 61 0.79 11.11 28.18
CA THR A 61 -0.35 11.13 29.11
C THR A 61 -1.64 11.56 28.41
N LEU A 62 -1.57 12.41 27.39
CA LEU A 62 -2.74 12.85 26.61
C LEU A 62 -3.50 11.68 25.96
N ILE A 63 -2.81 10.59 25.58
CA ILE A 63 -3.47 9.39 25.02
C ILE A 63 -4.45 8.73 26.00
N HIS A 64 -4.39 9.07 27.30
CA HIS A 64 -5.31 8.54 28.30
C HIS A 64 -6.63 9.31 28.37
N LEU A 65 -6.72 10.49 27.76
CA LEU A 65 -7.94 11.30 27.72
C LEU A 65 -9.11 10.52 27.08
N PRO A 66 -10.35 10.71 27.57
CA PRO A 66 -11.50 9.90 27.17
C PRO A 66 -12.12 10.31 25.81
N THR A 67 -11.30 10.72 24.83
CA THR A 67 -11.80 11.06 23.49
C THR A 67 -11.99 9.80 22.64
N SER A 68 -12.87 9.88 21.64
CA SER A 68 -13.11 8.78 20.69
C SER A 68 -11.85 8.40 19.91
N ALA A 69 -11.03 9.38 19.53
CA ALA A 69 -9.77 9.18 18.83
C ALA A 69 -8.73 8.46 19.71
N PHE A 70 -8.52 8.94 20.95
CA PHE A 70 -7.57 8.30 21.87
C PHE A 70 -8.05 6.93 22.36
N ARG A 71 -9.36 6.71 22.47
CA ARG A 71 -9.92 5.37 22.72
C ARG A 71 -9.60 4.43 21.56
N ALA A 72 -9.83 4.84 20.32
CA ALA A 72 -9.49 4.05 19.13
C ALA A 72 -7.98 3.74 19.06
N LEU A 73 -7.10 4.72 19.32
CA LEU A 73 -5.65 4.51 19.39
C LEU A 73 -5.24 3.51 20.47
N ARG A 74 -5.82 3.59 21.67
CA ARG A 74 -5.54 2.63 22.76
C ARG A 74 -6.03 1.23 22.42
N THR A 75 -7.25 1.09 21.93
CA THR A 75 -7.82 -0.20 21.50
C THR A 75 -6.99 -0.80 20.38
N SER A 76 -6.62 -0.02 19.37
CA SER A 76 -5.79 -0.52 18.26
C SER A 76 -4.42 -0.96 18.74
N LYS A 77 -3.77 -0.18 19.61
CA LYS A 77 -2.48 -0.55 20.19
C LYS A 77 -2.58 -1.85 20.98
N PHE A 78 -3.67 -2.04 21.72
CA PHE A 78 -3.93 -3.29 22.44
C PHE A 78 -4.13 -4.46 21.49
N LEU A 79 -4.99 -4.33 20.48
CA LEU A 79 -5.31 -5.38 19.52
C LEU A 79 -4.12 -5.76 18.65
N CYS A 80 -3.43 -4.77 18.05
CA CYS A 80 -2.20 -4.98 17.28
C CYS A 80 -1.14 -5.72 18.10
N ARG A 81 -1.01 -5.37 19.39
CA ARG A 81 -0.08 -6.06 20.29
C ARG A 81 -0.57 -7.48 20.59
N ARG A 82 -1.84 -7.68 20.92
CA ARG A 82 -2.41 -8.99 21.26
C ARG A 82 -2.28 -9.96 20.08
N GLU A 83 -2.79 -9.58 18.91
CA GLU A 83 -2.76 -10.41 17.70
C GLU A 83 -1.34 -10.57 17.17
N GLY A 84 -0.52 -9.51 17.17
CA GLY A 84 0.88 -9.61 16.77
C GLY A 84 1.66 -10.60 17.65
N TRP A 85 1.45 -10.60 18.97
CA TRP A 85 2.06 -11.59 19.86
C TRP A 85 1.53 -13.01 19.65
N ARG A 86 0.26 -13.16 19.26
CA ARG A 86 -0.34 -14.46 18.93
C ARG A 86 0.31 -15.03 17.68
N ILE A 87 0.30 -14.27 16.58
CA ILE A 87 0.92 -14.64 15.29
C ILE A 87 2.40 -14.97 15.47
N VAL A 88 3.18 -14.10 16.12
CA VAL A 88 4.62 -14.33 16.30
C VAL A 88 4.88 -15.59 17.14
N ARG A 89 4.04 -15.91 18.13
CA ARG A 89 4.20 -17.14 18.92
C ARG A 89 3.90 -18.38 18.10
N GLU A 90 2.79 -18.40 17.38
CA GLU A 90 2.40 -19.51 16.50
C GLU A 90 3.49 -19.77 15.44
N LYS A 91 3.97 -18.73 14.78
CA LYS A 91 5.04 -18.84 13.76
C LYS A 91 6.38 -19.25 14.31
N LEU A 92 6.70 -18.94 15.57
CA LEU A 92 7.91 -19.43 16.24
C LEU A 92 7.82 -20.91 16.67
N GLN A 93 6.61 -21.44 16.82
CA GLN A 93 6.36 -22.83 17.20
C GLN A 93 6.11 -23.74 15.97
N ALA A 94 5.85 -23.16 14.79
CA ALA A 94 5.59 -23.90 13.56
C ALA A 94 6.78 -24.82 13.15
N PRO A 95 6.51 -26.00 12.54
CA PRO A 95 7.53 -26.91 12.02
C PRO A 95 8.41 -26.27 10.94
N GLU A 96 9.63 -26.79 10.78
CA GLU A 96 10.63 -26.28 9.82
C GLU A 96 10.18 -26.38 8.35
N ALA A 97 9.34 -27.36 8.00
CA ALA A 97 8.79 -27.48 6.65
C ALA A 97 7.88 -26.30 6.22
N SER A 98 7.61 -25.33 7.10
CA SER A 98 6.79 -24.14 6.88
C SER A 98 7.61 -22.86 6.60
N TYR A 99 8.93 -22.98 6.40
CA TYR A 99 9.86 -21.84 6.38
C TYR A 99 9.73 -20.86 5.20
N ASP A 100 8.99 -21.18 4.14
CA ASP A 100 8.88 -20.33 2.93
C ASP A 100 7.48 -19.75 2.67
N ALA A 101 6.56 -19.84 3.63
CA ALA A 101 5.17 -19.45 3.40
C ALA A 101 4.89 -17.94 3.52
N ASP A 102 5.66 -17.20 4.32
CA ASP A 102 5.38 -15.79 4.63
C ASP A 102 6.62 -15.03 5.14
N ILE A 103 6.50 -13.70 5.28
CA ILE A 103 7.59 -12.81 5.72
C ILE A 103 8.14 -13.20 7.09
N TYR A 104 7.32 -13.75 8.00
CA TYR A 104 7.76 -14.15 9.33
C TYR A 104 8.56 -15.45 9.32
N SER A 105 8.21 -16.39 8.45
CA SER A 105 9.00 -17.58 8.22
C SER A 105 10.40 -17.24 7.68
N LEU A 106 10.51 -16.26 6.77
CA LEU A 106 11.79 -15.73 6.29
C LEU A 106 12.60 -15.00 7.38
N LEU A 107 11.96 -14.15 8.18
CA LEU A 107 12.62 -13.46 9.31
C LEU A 107 13.09 -14.45 10.40
N ARG A 108 12.41 -15.60 10.53
CA ARG A 108 12.84 -16.72 11.38
C ARG A 108 14.01 -17.48 10.77
N ALA A 109 14.07 -17.66 9.45
CA ALA A 109 15.19 -18.30 8.76
C ALA A 109 16.50 -17.48 8.83
N CYS A 110 16.41 -16.14 8.80
CA CYS A 110 17.55 -15.23 9.04
C CYS A 110 18.22 -15.42 10.41
N ARG A 111 17.64 -16.26 11.29
CA ARG A 111 18.12 -16.61 12.62
C ARG A 111 19.05 -17.82 12.67
N PHE A 112 19.35 -18.47 11.55
CA PHE A 112 20.27 -19.62 11.54
C PHE A 112 21.76 -19.24 11.56
N TYR A 113 22.14 -18.01 11.18
CA TYR A 113 23.55 -17.61 11.16
C TYR A 113 24.23 -17.56 12.55
N PRO A 114 23.56 -17.16 13.65
CA PRO A 114 24.14 -17.24 15.00
C PRO A 114 23.95 -18.62 15.68
N TYR A 115 23.13 -19.53 15.15
CA TYR A 115 22.87 -20.84 15.76
C TYR A 115 24.04 -21.80 15.53
N ILE A 116 24.63 -21.81 14.33
CA ILE A 116 25.86 -22.58 14.02
C ILE A 116 27.05 -22.07 14.86
N ALA A 117 27.12 -20.76 15.11
CA ALA A 117 28.14 -20.17 16.00
C ALA A 117 27.97 -20.55 17.49
N SER A 118 26.84 -21.15 17.88
CA SER A 118 26.54 -21.61 19.25
C SER A 118 26.79 -23.10 19.48
N LEU A 119 27.07 -23.87 18.42
CA LEU A 119 27.40 -25.30 18.51
C LEU A 119 28.88 -25.56 18.81
N MET A 120 29.72 -24.51 18.90
CA MET A 120 31.08 -24.65 19.42
C MET A 120 31.06 -24.66 20.96
N PRO A 121 31.54 -25.73 21.62
CA PRO A 121 31.51 -25.84 23.07
C PRO A 121 32.61 -24.96 23.66
N VAL A 122 32.24 -24.04 24.56
CA VAL A 122 33.22 -23.34 25.39
C VAL A 122 32.61 -23.17 26.78
N THR A 123 33.34 -23.54 27.83
CA THR A 123 32.99 -23.28 29.23
C THR A 123 33.65 -21.97 29.71
N GLY A 124 33.05 -21.26 30.67
CA GLY A 124 33.57 -19.97 31.17
C GLY A 124 32.54 -18.82 31.10
N PRO A 125 32.90 -17.52 31.18
CA PRO A 125 32.07 -16.34 31.54
C PRO A 125 30.88 -16.00 30.58
N GLN A 126 30.05 -16.99 30.30
CA GLN A 126 29.05 -17.02 29.23
C GLN A 126 27.62 -16.85 29.74
N CYS A 127 27.38 -16.86 31.05
CA CYS A 127 26.07 -16.54 31.62
C CYS A 127 25.63 -15.09 31.27
N THR A 128 26.58 -14.16 31.20
CA THR A 128 26.38 -12.79 30.71
C THR A 128 26.07 -12.75 29.21
N ARG A 129 26.70 -13.62 28.40
CA ARG A 129 26.46 -13.74 26.95
C ARG A 129 25.10 -14.37 26.65
N MET A 130 24.67 -15.38 27.42
CA MET A 130 23.33 -15.96 27.39
C MET A 130 22.26 -14.95 27.81
N LYS A 131 22.46 -14.16 28.88
CA LYS A 131 21.54 -13.06 29.26
C LYS A 131 21.49 -11.98 28.16
N LYS A 132 22.61 -11.67 27.50
CA LYS A 132 22.68 -10.72 26.37
C LYS A 132 21.98 -11.27 25.11
N MET A 133 22.10 -12.57 24.83
CA MET A 133 21.39 -13.26 23.75
C MET A 133 19.89 -13.43 24.03
N ALA A 134 19.48 -13.75 25.26
CA ALA A 134 18.08 -13.81 25.68
C ALA A 134 17.42 -12.43 25.64
N ARG A 135 18.14 -11.38 26.06
CA ARG A 135 17.71 -9.98 25.85
C ARG A 135 17.55 -9.67 24.37
N ARG A 136 18.53 -10.01 23.50
CA ARG A 136 18.42 -9.85 22.05
C ARG A 136 17.23 -10.60 21.45
N ARG A 137 16.91 -11.80 21.95
CA ARG A 137 15.72 -12.59 21.56
C ARG A 137 14.40 -11.92 21.95
N ALA A 138 14.32 -11.35 23.15
CA ALA A 138 13.12 -10.63 23.61
C ALA A 138 12.94 -9.27 22.90
N TYR A 139 14.03 -8.59 22.57
CA TYR A 139 13.99 -7.39 21.72
C TYR A 139 13.53 -7.75 20.31
N PHE A 140 14.08 -8.82 19.72
CA PHE A 140 13.68 -9.29 18.39
C PHE A 140 12.20 -9.64 18.29
N GLN A 141 11.62 -10.35 19.29
CA GLN A 141 10.19 -10.64 19.28
C GLN A 141 9.32 -9.38 19.38
N LYS A 142 9.73 -8.39 20.18
CA LYS A 142 9.04 -7.10 20.25
C LYS A 142 9.13 -6.34 18.93
N ASP A 143 10.29 -6.36 18.30
CA ASP A 143 10.50 -5.74 16.99
C ASP A 143 9.64 -6.42 15.93
N LEU A 144 9.60 -7.76 15.92
CA LEU A 144 8.73 -8.55 15.05
C LEU A 144 7.26 -8.18 15.19
N VAL A 145 6.74 -8.07 16.42
CA VAL A 145 5.35 -7.64 16.69
C VAL A 145 5.10 -6.21 16.20
N ALA A 146 6.08 -5.31 16.40
CA ALA A 146 5.98 -3.94 15.90
C ALA A 146 5.96 -3.88 14.37
N GLN A 147 6.79 -4.69 13.71
CA GLN A 147 6.78 -4.82 12.25
C GLN A 147 5.46 -5.42 11.73
N THR A 148 4.82 -6.34 12.47
CA THR A 148 3.50 -6.90 12.09
C THR A 148 2.50 -5.77 11.95
N SER A 149 2.46 -4.91 12.97
CA SER A 149 1.52 -3.80 13.04
C SER A 149 1.79 -2.79 11.92
N LEU A 150 3.07 -2.54 11.61
CA LEU A 150 3.49 -1.64 10.54
C LEU A 150 3.06 -2.18 9.16
N ILE A 151 3.32 -3.45 8.88
CA ILE A 151 3.02 -4.06 7.57
C ILE A 151 1.51 -4.06 7.31
N LEU A 152 0.71 -4.42 8.31
CA LEU A 152 -0.76 -4.41 8.21
C LEU A 152 -1.32 -3.02 7.93
N LEU A 153 -0.82 -2.01 8.63
CA LEU A 153 -1.27 -0.63 8.44
C LEU A 153 -0.81 -0.05 7.10
N ALA A 154 0.46 -0.31 6.73
CA ALA A 154 1.06 0.25 5.52
C ALA A 154 0.49 -0.38 4.23
N GLY A 155 0.25 -1.69 4.22
CA GLY A 155 -0.23 -2.42 3.04
C GLY A 155 -1.72 -2.20 2.72
N GLN A 156 -2.52 -1.76 3.69
CA GLN A 156 -3.96 -1.62 3.49
C GLN A 156 -4.34 -0.36 2.68
N ASP A 157 -4.09 0.83 3.21
CA ASP A 157 -4.66 2.06 2.65
C ASP A 157 -3.87 2.59 1.45
N THR A 158 -2.58 2.27 1.34
CA THR A 158 -1.74 2.74 0.22
C THR A 158 -2.19 2.13 -1.10
N THR A 159 -2.27 0.79 -1.18
CA THR A 159 -2.74 0.10 -2.39
C THR A 159 -4.21 0.38 -2.65
N ALA A 160 -5.07 0.35 -1.62
CA ALA A 160 -6.50 0.57 -1.79
C ALA A 160 -6.85 1.95 -2.35
N ASN A 161 -6.18 3.02 -1.87
CA ASN A 161 -6.41 4.36 -2.39
C ASN A 161 -5.83 4.53 -3.81
N SER A 162 -4.68 3.91 -4.10
CA SER A 162 -4.09 3.92 -5.45
C SER A 162 -5.02 3.24 -6.45
N LEU A 163 -5.59 2.09 -6.08
CA LEU A 163 -6.60 1.39 -6.87
C LEU A 163 -7.87 2.23 -7.05
N ALA A 164 -8.35 2.91 -6.00
CA ALA A 164 -9.52 3.76 -6.09
C ALA A 164 -9.31 4.92 -7.08
N PHE A 165 -8.14 5.58 -7.06
CA PHE A 165 -7.80 6.60 -8.04
C PHE A 165 -7.67 6.03 -9.47
N GLY A 166 -7.07 4.84 -9.62
CA GLY A 166 -7.02 4.17 -10.92
C GLY A 166 -8.42 3.90 -11.48
N LEU A 167 -9.31 3.32 -10.68
CA LEU A 167 -10.69 3.05 -11.10
C LEU A 167 -11.47 4.33 -11.43
N LEU A 168 -11.19 5.43 -10.74
CA LEU A 168 -11.74 6.74 -11.09
C LEU A 168 -11.30 7.20 -12.47
N GLU A 169 -10.02 7.08 -12.80
CA GLU A 169 -9.52 7.45 -14.11
C GLU A 169 -10.05 6.54 -15.21
N LEU A 170 -10.27 5.25 -14.94
CA LEU A 170 -10.94 4.36 -15.89
C LEU A 170 -12.42 4.70 -16.10
N ALA A 171 -13.10 5.14 -15.05
CA ALA A 171 -14.49 5.60 -15.14
C ALA A 171 -14.62 6.91 -15.93
N ARG A 172 -13.57 7.75 -15.92
CA ARG A 172 -13.47 9.00 -16.71
C ARG A 172 -13.03 8.77 -18.15
N HIS A 173 -12.33 7.67 -18.43
CA HIS A 173 -11.80 7.33 -19.74
C HIS A 173 -12.29 5.95 -20.22
N PRO A 174 -13.57 5.83 -20.65
CA PRO A 174 -14.14 4.57 -21.11
C PRO A 174 -13.33 3.89 -22.23
N ASP A 175 -12.75 4.68 -23.15
CA ASP A 175 -11.92 4.16 -24.23
C ASP A 175 -10.66 3.44 -23.71
N LEU A 176 -9.99 4.02 -22.71
CA LEU A 176 -8.85 3.41 -22.05
C LEU A 176 -9.26 2.12 -21.31
N GLN A 177 -10.43 2.15 -20.65
CA GLN A 177 -10.98 0.98 -19.96
C GLN A 177 -11.24 -0.18 -20.94
N ASN A 178 -11.77 0.12 -22.13
CA ASN A 178 -12.01 -0.88 -23.18
C ASN A 178 -10.70 -1.45 -23.73
N LYS A 179 -9.71 -0.59 -24.05
CA LYS A 179 -8.39 -1.04 -24.49
C LYS A 179 -7.70 -1.96 -23.47
N LEU A 180 -7.77 -1.63 -22.19
CA LEU A 180 -7.23 -2.47 -21.12
C LEU A 180 -7.96 -3.81 -21.05
N ARG A 181 -9.30 -3.82 -21.17
CA ARG A 181 -10.08 -5.05 -21.19
C ARG A 181 -9.68 -5.96 -22.35
N ASP A 182 -9.49 -5.40 -23.53
CA ASP A 182 -9.06 -6.14 -24.72
C ASP A 182 -7.65 -6.71 -24.54
N GLU A 183 -6.70 -5.92 -24.03
CA GLU A 183 -5.33 -6.39 -23.73
C GLU A 183 -5.33 -7.54 -22.71
N ILE A 184 -6.07 -7.38 -21.62
CA ILE A 184 -6.15 -8.40 -20.55
C ILE A 184 -6.79 -9.67 -21.11
N GLY A 185 -7.90 -9.56 -21.85
CA GLY A 185 -8.58 -10.70 -22.46
C GLY A 185 -7.71 -11.46 -23.46
N ALA A 186 -7.03 -10.74 -24.36
CA ALA A 186 -6.12 -11.32 -25.34
C ALA A 186 -4.94 -12.04 -24.68
N THR A 187 -4.35 -11.43 -23.64
CA THR A 187 -3.21 -12.01 -22.93
C THR A 187 -3.60 -13.29 -22.20
N ILE A 188 -4.72 -13.29 -21.45
CA ILE A 188 -5.19 -14.47 -20.71
C ILE A 188 -5.56 -15.63 -21.65
N ALA A 189 -6.18 -15.33 -22.79
CA ALA A 189 -6.52 -16.33 -23.79
C ALA A 189 -5.26 -16.95 -24.43
N GLY A 190 -4.27 -16.11 -24.77
CA GLY A 190 -3.02 -16.55 -25.40
C GLY A 190 -2.10 -17.38 -24.50
N SER A 191 -2.22 -17.24 -23.18
CA SER A 191 -1.38 -17.93 -22.19
C SER A 191 -2.03 -19.17 -21.56
N GLY A 192 -3.16 -19.64 -22.10
CA GLY A 192 -3.88 -20.80 -21.56
C GLY A 192 -4.41 -20.59 -20.15
N GLY A 193 -4.73 -19.34 -19.78
CA GLY A 193 -5.23 -18.96 -18.46
C GLY A 193 -4.14 -18.55 -17.45
N ALA A 194 -2.86 -18.63 -17.80
CA ALA A 194 -1.77 -18.16 -16.93
C ALA A 194 -1.63 -16.63 -17.02
N VAL A 195 -1.71 -15.92 -15.90
CA VAL A 195 -1.60 -14.46 -15.91
C VAL A 195 -0.13 -14.04 -15.92
N ALA A 196 0.36 -13.61 -17.08
CA ALA A 196 1.70 -13.04 -17.25
C ALA A 196 1.60 -11.51 -17.31
N TYR A 197 1.61 -10.84 -16.16
CA TYR A 197 1.44 -9.38 -16.09
C TYR A 197 2.51 -8.61 -16.87
N ASP A 198 3.71 -9.15 -17.02
CA ASP A 198 4.79 -8.53 -17.79
C ASP A 198 4.45 -8.37 -19.28
N ASN A 199 3.51 -9.18 -19.80
CA ASN A 199 3.05 -9.14 -21.18
C ASN A 199 1.86 -8.18 -21.40
N MET A 200 1.49 -7.39 -20.38
CA MET A 200 0.39 -6.42 -20.43
C MET A 200 0.95 -4.99 -20.39
N PRO A 201 1.56 -4.48 -21.48
CA PRO A 201 2.25 -3.18 -21.47
C PRO A 201 1.31 -2.02 -21.12
N LEU A 202 0.07 -2.00 -21.59
CA LEU A 202 -0.90 -0.94 -21.30
C LEU A 202 -1.33 -0.99 -19.82
N LEU A 203 -1.57 -2.17 -19.24
CA LEU A 203 -1.83 -2.31 -17.81
C LEU A 203 -0.68 -1.76 -16.96
N ASN A 204 0.55 -2.11 -17.32
CA ASN A 204 1.73 -1.62 -16.60
C ASN A 204 1.93 -0.11 -16.77
N ALA A 205 1.67 0.42 -17.97
CA ALA A 205 1.66 1.86 -18.22
C ALA A 205 0.60 2.58 -17.38
N PHE A 206 -0.61 2.02 -17.31
CA PHE A 206 -1.71 2.54 -16.51
C PHE A 206 -1.40 2.57 -15.01
N ILE A 207 -0.78 1.51 -14.47
CA ILE A 207 -0.35 1.46 -13.05
C ILE A 207 0.74 2.50 -12.77
N LYS A 208 1.75 2.62 -13.65
CA LYS A 208 2.79 3.65 -13.53
C LYS A 208 2.18 5.04 -13.54
N GLU A 209 1.24 5.30 -14.45
CA GLU A 209 0.56 6.59 -14.53
C GLU A 209 -0.33 6.85 -13.32
N THR A 210 -1.03 5.84 -12.80
CA THR A 210 -1.80 5.95 -11.56
C THR A 210 -0.91 6.35 -10.38
N LEU A 211 0.25 5.73 -10.22
CA LEU A 211 1.18 6.04 -9.12
C LEU A 211 1.90 7.38 -9.31
N ARG A 212 2.17 7.79 -10.57
CA ARG A 212 2.65 9.13 -10.90
C ARG A 212 1.59 10.17 -10.61
N PHE A 213 0.35 9.91 -11.02
CA PHE A 213 -0.74 10.86 -10.91
C PHE A 213 -1.21 11.01 -9.46
N TYR A 214 -1.36 9.90 -8.76
CA TYR A 214 -1.88 9.84 -7.41
C TYR A 214 -0.93 9.08 -6.50
N PRO A 215 0.23 9.67 -6.12
CA PRO A 215 1.13 9.01 -5.19
C PRO A 215 0.41 8.80 -3.85
N ALA A 216 0.41 7.56 -3.35
CA ALA A 216 -0.15 7.24 -2.05
C ALA A 216 0.43 8.12 -0.94
N THR A 217 1.69 8.56 -1.06
CA THR A 217 2.34 9.52 -0.15
C THR A 217 2.76 10.76 -0.93
N ALA A 218 2.13 11.91 -0.69
CA ALA A 218 2.45 13.15 -1.40
C ALA A 218 3.68 13.89 -0.84
N LEU A 219 3.98 13.71 0.45
CA LEU A 219 5.11 14.35 1.15
C LEU A 219 5.84 13.32 2.02
N SER A 220 7.16 13.44 2.14
CA SER A 220 7.95 12.61 3.07
C SER A 220 9.01 13.44 3.77
N GLU A 221 9.29 13.15 5.04
CA GLU A 221 10.26 13.89 5.85
C GLU A 221 11.55 13.09 6.05
N ARG A 222 12.68 13.78 6.06
CA ARG A 222 13.99 13.23 6.46
C ARG A 222 14.64 14.15 7.48
N VAL A 223 15.43 13.59 8.39
CA VAL A 223 16.21 14.37 9.35
C VAL A 223 17.69 14.21 9.02
N ALA A 224 18.40 15.32 8.86
CA ALA A 224 19.85 15.28 8.64
C ALA A 224 20.56 14.77 9.90
N LEU A 225 21.31 13.67 9.77
CA LEU A 225 22.02 13.07 10.91
C LEU A 225 23.33 13.82 11.25
N GLN A 226 23.81 14.61 10.31
CA GLN A 226 25.01 15.44 10.40
C GLN A 226 24.85 16.65 9.48
N ASP A 227 25.71 17.65 9.65
CA ASP A 227 25.79 18.75 8.70
C ASP A 227 26.14 18.20 7.32
N SER A 228 25.40 18.66 6.31
CA SER A 228 25.47 18.13 4.96
C SER A 228 25.14 19.19 3.93
N VAL A 229 25.35 18.87 2.66
CA VAL A 229 25.06 19.73 1.52
C VAL A 229 24.31 18.88 0.49
N ILE A 230 23.10 19.29 0.14
CA ILE A 230 22.29 18.65 -0.89
C ILE A 230 22.63 19.30 -2.24
N PRO A 231 23.26 18.59 -3.19
CA PRO A 231 23.49 19.12 -4.53
C PRO A 231 22.18 19.25 -5.30
N LEU A 232 22.08 20.28 -6.13
CA LEU A 232 20.94 20.52 -7.00
C LEU A 232 21.28 20.13 -8.43
N THR A 233 20.44 19.32 -9.07
CA THR A 233 20.57 18.99 -10.50
C THR A 233 20.43 20.22 -11.39
N GLN A 234 19.71 21.24 -10.93
CA GLN A 234 19.52 22.51 -11.61
C GLN A 234 19.72 23.64 -10.60
N ALA A 235 20.55 24.63 -10.94
CA ALA A 235 20.76 25.79 -10.09
C ALA A 235 19.45 26.57 -9.92
N ILE A 236 19.15 27.01 -8.70
CA ILE A 236 17.98 27.81 -8.37
C ILE A 236 18.40 29.24 -8.01
N THR A 237 17.50 30.20 -8.23
CA THR A 237 17.72 31.60 -7.84
C THR A 237 17.00 31.85 -6.52
N THR A 238 17.72 32.30 -5.50
CA THR A 238 17.15 32.66 -4.20
C THR A 238 16.34 33.94 -4.29
N SER A 239 15.55 34.25 -3.25
CA SER A 239 14.84 35.53 -3.13
C SER A 239 15.77 36.75 -3.15
N SER A 240 17.06 36.59 -2.83
CA SER A 240 18.09 37.62 -2.93
C SER A 240 18.73 37.75 -4.32
N GLY A 241 18.27 36.99 -5.32
CA GLY A 241 18.82 36.99 -6.68
C GLY A 241 20.10 36.17 -6.85
N LYS A 242 20.59 35.52 -5.80
CA LYS A 242 21.78 34.66 -5.86
C LYS A 242 21.44 33.32 -6.50
N LYS A 243 22.21 32.91 -7.50
CA LYS A 243 22.16 31.53 -8.02
C LYS A 243 22.90 30.58 -7.09
N ILE A 244 22.27 29.48 -6.71
CA ILE A 244 22.87 28.41 -5.91
C ILE A 244 22.63 27.06 -6.60
N ASP A 245 23.63 26.18 -6.52
CA ASP A 245 23.64 24.82 -7.06
C ASP A 245 23.65 23.76 -5.94
N ALA A 246 23.62 24.17 -4.69
CA ALA A 246 23.57 23.30 -3.53
C ALA A 246 22.88 23.97 -2.34
N ILE A 247 22.27 23.15 -1.47
CA ILE A 247 21.58 23.60 -0.26
C ILE A 247 22.29 23.02 0.97
N PRO A 248 22.89 23.86 1.84
CA PRO A 248 23.42 23.39 3.11
C PRO A 248 22.27 22.99 4.05
N VAL A 249 22.46 21.91 4.80
CA VAL A 249 21.50 21.37 5.74
C VAL A 249 22.23 21.06 7.04
N SER A 250 21.77 21.63 8.14
CA SER A 250 22.37 21.40 9.46
C SER A 250 21.90 20.09 10.08
N LYS A 251 22.73 19.49 10.92
CA LYS A 251 22.35 18.34 11.74
C LYS A 251 21.06 18.62 12.51
N GLY A 252 20.12 17.67 12.43
CA GLY A 252 18.80 17.77 13.06
C GLY A 252 17.76 18.52 12.22
N GLN A 253 18.14 19.17 11.12
CA GLN A 253 17.20 19.85 10.25
C GLN A 253 16.29 18.84 9.53
N VAL A 254 14.99 19.14 9.53
CA VAL A 254 13.98 18.37 8.79
C VAL A 254 13.96 18.84 7.34
N VAL A 255 14.06 17.90 6.41
CA VAL A 255 13.94 18.11 4.97
C VAL A 255 12.65 17.44 4.50
N VAL A 256 11.77 18.21 3.87
CA VAL A 256 10.49 17.73 3.35
C VAL A 256 10.61 17.50 1.84
N LEU A 257 10.36 16.28 1.40
CA LEU A 257 10.36 15.87 0.00
C LEU A 257 8.95 16.01 -0.58
N GLY A 258 8.80 16.85 -1.61
CA GLY A 258 7.54 17.01 -2.36
C GLY A 258 7.36 15.93 -3.42
N ILE A 259 6.87 14.74 -3.04
CA ILE A 259 6.67 13.61 -3.99
C ILE A 259 5.65 13.98 -5.06
N ALA A 260 4.49 14.51 -4.68
CA ALA A 260 3.46 14.91 -5.64
C ALA A 260 3.96 16.00 -6.61
N ALA A 261 4.71 16.98 -6.10
CA ALA A 261 5.32 18.04 -6.91
C ALA A 261 6.36 17.47 -7.89
N TYR A 262 7.26 16.58 -7.43
CA TYR A 262 8.21 15.89 -8.31
C TYR A 262 7.49 15.12 -9.44
N GLN A 263 6.40 14.44 -9.11
CA GLN A 263 5.63 13.65 -10.08
C GLN A 263 4.79 14.50 -11.05
N ARG A 264 4.72 15.81 -10.84
CA ARG A 264 4.07 16.81 -11.71
C ARG A 264 5.00 17.84 -12.31
N HIS A 265 6.29 17.77 -12.03
CA HIS A 265 7.19 18.80 -12.50
C HIS A 265 7.43 18.70 -14.01
N ASP A 266 7.14 19.75 -14.77
CA ASP A 266 7.27 19.79 -16.24
C ASP A 266 8.67 19.44 -16.73
N SER A 267 9.70 19.88 -15.99
CA SER A 267 11.09 19.57 -16.36
C SER A 267 11.38 18.06 -16.34
N ARG A 268 10.57 17.27 -15.63
CA ARG A 268 10.66 15.83 -15.56
C ARG A 268 9.67 15.14 -16.49
N TRP A 269 8.41 15.59 -16.53
CA TRP A 269 7.29 14.87 -17.15
C TRP A 269 6.76 15.48 -18.45
N GLY A 270 7.31 16.62 -18.89
CA GLY A 270 6.86 17.32 -20.10
C GLY A 270 5.71 18.30 -19.82
N ALA A 271 5.27 19.03 -20.85
CA ALA A 271 4.23 20.06 -20.71
C ALA A 271 2.85 19.50 -20.35
N ASN A 272 2.59 18.21 -20.62
CA ASN A 272 1.38 17.50 -20.23
C ASN A 272 1.53 16.81 -18.87
N SER A 273 2.37 17.33 -17.98
CA SER A 273 2.65 16.73 -16.66
C SER A 273 1.39 16.63 -15.79
N GLU A 274 0.47 17.57 -15.95
CA GLU A 274 -0.81 17.65 -15.23
C GLU A 274 -1.92 16.81 -15.85
N ASP A 275 -1.66 16.14 -16.97
CA ASP A 275 -2.62 15.24 -17.62
C ASP A 275 -2.38 13.77 -17.23
N PHE A 276 -3.47 13.02 -17.03
CA PHE A 276 -3.40 11.57 -16.83
C PHE A 276 -3.24 10.89 -18.20
N ASP A 277 -2.01 10.48 -18.52
CA ASP A 277 -1.65 9.94 -19.83
C ASP A 277 -0.82 8.66 -19.67
N PRO A 278 -1.43 7.45 -19.71
CA PRO A 278 -0.69 6.20 -19.69
C PRO A 278 0.19 5.97 -20.92
N GLU A 279 -0.18 6.50 -22.09
CA GLU A 279 0.54 6.26 -23.35
C GLU A 279 1.97 6.83 -23.30
N ARG A 280 2.24 7.81 -22.43
CA ARG A 280 3.60 8.34 -22.18
C ARG A 280 4.63 7.26 -21.83
N TRP A 281 4.17 6.15 -21.24
CA TRP A 281 5.01 5.03 -20.82
C TRP A 281 5.28 4.03 -21.94
N LEU A 282 4.58 4.15 -23.06
CA LEU A 282 4.65 3.26 -24.23
C LEU A 282 5.40 3.91 -25.39
N ASP A 283 5.27 5.22 -25.56
CA ASP A 283 5.86 5.97 -26.68
C ASP A 283 7.26 6.54 -26.43
N GLY A 284 7.84 6.26 -25.25
CA GLY A 284 9.21 6.67 -24.92
C GLY A 284 9.39 8.15 -24.56
N ARG A 285 8.30 8.94 -24.41
CA ARG A 285 8.39 10.37 -24.03
C ARG A 285 8.82 10.61 -22.59
N VAL A 286 8.80 9.58 -21.72
CA VAL A 286 9.33 9.69 -20.35
C VAL A 286 10.83 9.99 -20.41
N ARG A 287 11.21 11.20 -19.98
CA ARG A 287 12.60 11.67 -20.04
C ARG A 287 13.52 10.66 -19.35
N GLN A 288 14.63 10.35 -19.99
CA GLN A 288 15.72 9.58 -19.36
C GLN A 288 16.56 10.53 -18.50
N GLY A 289 17.02 10.07 -17.34
CA GLY A 289 17.73 10.90 -16.36
C GLY A 289 18.01 10.13 -15.08
N THR A 290 18.35 10.83 -14.00
CA THR A 290 18.63 10.21 -12.69
C THR A 290 17.48 9.32 -12.25
N THR A 291 17.78 8.03 -12.06
CA THR A 291 16.82 7.05 -11.57
C THR A 291 16.44 7.36 -10.14
N LEU A 292 15.15 7.61 -9.90
CA LEU A 292 14.61 7.88 -8.57
C LEU A 292 13.57 6.84 -8.19
N GLY A 293 13.88 6.09 -7.14
CA GLY A 293 13.03 5.05 -6.60
C GLY A 293 13.09 3.73 -7.38
N PRO A 294 12.49 2.66 -6.82
CA PRO A 294 12.65 1.30 -7.31
C PRO A 294 11.78 0.98 -8.54
N TYR A 295 10.82 1.84 -8.88
CA TYR A 295 9.81 1.56 -9.89
C TYR A 295 9.55 2.79 -10.76
N ALA A 296 9.80 2.66 -12.06
CA ALA A 296 9.44 3.64 -13.09
C ALA A 296 9.94 5.09 -12.86
N ASN A 297 11.07 5.26 -12.16
CA ASN A 297 11.60 6.57 -11.76
C ASN A 297 10.60 7.41 -10.94
N LEU A 298 9.69 6.73 -10.23
CA LEU A 298 8.70 7.33 -9.36
C LEU A 298 9.19 7.34 -7.91
N LEU A 299 8.96 8.46 -7.24
CA LEU A 299 9.24 8.59 -5.82
C LEU A 299 8.08 8.09 -4.93
N SER A 300 7.03 7.49 -5.53
CA SER A 300 5.88 6.91 -4.82
C SER A 300 6.29 5.80 -3.84
N PHE A 301 7.40 5.13 -4.12
CA PHE A 301 7.98 4.09 -3.26
C PHE A 301 9.27 4.54 -2.57
N PHE A 302 9.50 5.86 -2.48
CA PHE A 302 10.73 6.47 -1.96
C PHE A 302 11.99 5.97 -2.69
N ASN A 303 13.17 6.23 -2.11
CA ASN A 303 14.45 5.77 -2.65
C ASN A 303 15.47 5.55 -1.52
N GLY A 304 16.58 4.87 -1.83
CA GLY A 304 17.71 4.66 -0.92
C GLY A 304 17.39 3.73 0.25
N PRO A 305 18.02 3.93 1.43
CA PRO A 305 17.83 3.07 2.61
C PRO A 305 16.39 3.02 3.16
N HIS A 306 15.55 3.97 2.76
CA HIS A 306 14.13 4.06 3.13
C HIS A 306 13.20 3.77 1.94
N THR A 307 13.68 3.01 0.94
CA THR A 307 12.83 2.49 -0.12
C THR A 307 11.69 1.66 0.47
N CYS A 308 10.48 1.81 -0.09
CA CYS A 308 9.30 1.08 0.37
C CYS A 308 9.55 -0.43 0.31
N LEU A 309 9.45 -1.12 1.46
CA LEU A 309 9.66 -2.57 1.53
C LEU A 309 8.64 -3.36 0.69
N GLY A 310 7.41 -2.86 0.61
CA GLY A 310 6.28 -3.54 -0.03
C GLY A 310 6.06 -3.22 -1.50
N TRP A 311 6.98 -2.52 -2.18
CA TRP A 311 6.70 -2.00 -3.53
C TRP A 311 6.35 -3.08 -4.55
N ARG A 312 7.06 -4.22 -4.56
CA ARG A 312 6.77 -5.34 -5.49
C ARG A 312 5.40 -5.94 -5.22
N PHE A 313 5.08 -6.12 -3.93
CA PHE A 313 3.78 -6.64 -3.51
C PHE A 313 2.66 -5.69 -3.93
N ALA A 314 2.81 -4.38 -3.72
CA ALA A 314 1.82 -3.39 -4.13
C ALA A 314 1.57 -3.40 -5.65
N ILE A 315 2.62 -3.52 -6.48
CA ILE A 315 2.46 -3.60 -7.94
C ILE A 315 1.72 -4.88 -8.35
N LEU A 316 2.11 -6.04 -7.81
CA LEU A 316 1.44 -7.32 -8.09
C LEU A 316 -0.02 -7.31 -7.65
N GLU A 317 -0.30 -6.74 -6.47
CA GLU A 317 -1.64 -6.57 -5.94
C GLU A 317 -2.49 -5.69 -6.87
N MET A 318 -1.94 -4.54 -7.31
CA MET A 318 -2.63 -3.65 -8.25
C MET A 318 -2.92 -4.35 -9.58
N GLN A 319 -1.94 -5.03 -10.16
CA GLN A 319 -2.10 -5.80 -11.40
C GLN A 319 -3.20 -6.87 -11.26
N THR A 320 -3.18 -7.63 -10.16
CA THR A 320 -4.15 -8.69 -9.88
C THR A 320 -5.56 -8.13 -9.76
N VAL A 321 -5.73 -7.10 -8.92
CA VAL A 321 -7.05 -6.52 -8.66
C VAL A 321 -7.62 -5.85 -9.91
N LEU A 322 -6.80 -5.10 -10.66
CA LEU A 322 -7.26 -4.43 -11.88
C LEU A 322 -7.65 -5.44 -12.98
N CYS A 323 -6.86 -6.49 -13.20
CA CYS A 323 -7.23 -7.54 -14.15
C CYS A 323 -8.58 -8.18 -13.82
N GLU A 324 -8.77 -8.54 -12.55
CA GLU A 324 -10.00 -9.17 -12.08
C GLU A 324 -11.22 -8.25 -12.17
N LEU A 325 -11.05 -6.97 -11.87
CA LEU A 325 -12.13 -5.99 -11.90
C LEU A 325 -12.51 -5.58 -13.34
N ILE A 326 -11.53 -5.24 -14.18
CA ILE A 326 -11.78 -4.72 -15.54
C ILE A 326 -12.41 -5.78 -16.45
N THR A 327 -12.09 -7.06 -16.23
CA THR A 327 -12.67 -8.18 -17.00
C THR A 327 -14.13 -8.48 -16.65
N LYS A 328 -14.60 -8.09 -15.46
CA LYS A 328 -15.94 -8.44 -14.95
C LYS A 328 -16.90 -7.26 -14.85
N PHE A 329 -16.36 -6.05 -14.77
CA PHE A 329 -17.14 -4.85 -14.51
C PHE A 329 -16.80 -3.74 -15.50
N ALA A 330 -17.81 -2.93 -15.80
CA ALA A 330 -17.65 -1.59 -16.34
C ALA A 330 -17.75 -0.60 -15.18
N PHE A 331 -16.89 0.41 -15.18
CA PHE A 331 -16.91 1.48 -14.20
C PHE A 331 -17.36 2.79 -14.83
N SER A 332 -18.30 3.47 -14.18
CA SER A 332 -18.79 4.80 -14.55
C SER A 332 -18.89 5.71 -13.32
N VAL A 333 -18.82 7.02 -13.56
CA VAL A 333 -19.04 8.03 -12.51
C VAL A 333 -20.56 8.24 -12.37
N PRO A 334 -21.14 8.14 -11.16
CA PRO A 334 -22.57 8.35 -10.97
C PRO A 334 -23.02 9.75 -11.43
N GLU A 335 -24.14 9.86 -12.17
CA GLU A 335 -24.67 11.15 -12.66
C GLU A 335 -24.94 12.17 -11.54
N LYS A 336 -25.31 11.70 -10.34
CA LYS A 336 -25.57 12.55 -9.17
C LYS A 336 -24.31 13.04 -8.46
N GLU A 337 -23.14 12.56 -8.86
CA GLU A 337 -21.82 12.91 -8.29
C GLU A 337 -20.93 13.67 -9.28
N GLN A 338 -21.52 14.46 -10.19
CA GLN A 338 -20.80 15.38 -11.09
C GLN A 338 -20.01 16.50 -10.37
N GLY A 339 -19.87 16.43 -9.04
CA GLY A 339 -18.96 17.27 -8.29
C GLY A 339 -17.50 16.81 -8.47
N PRO A 340 -16.51 17.71 -8.48
CA PRO A 340 -15.11 17.32 -8.65
C PRO A 340 -14.66 16.46 -7.46
N ILE A 341 -14.29 15.19 -7.71
CA ILE A 341 -13.54 14.38 -6.75
C ILE A 341 -12.17 15.02 -6.58
N ARG A 342 -11.84 15.38 -5.34
CA ARG A 342 -10.59 16.05 -4.99
C ARG A 342 -9.64 15.08 -4.31
N SER A 343 -8.35 15.26 -4.54
CA SER A 343 -7.32 14.59 -3.76
C SER A 343 -7.14 15.29 -2.42
N ARG A 344 -7.33 14.58 -1.31
CA ARG A 344 -7.06 15.09 0.03
C ARG A 344 -5.74 14.56 0.55
N LEU A 345 -4.88 15.48 1.01
CA LEU A 345 -3.66 15.14 1.71
C LEU A 345 -3.97 14.74 3.16
N ALA A 346 -3.79 13.46 3.48
CA ALA A 346 -3.75 12.94 4.83
C ALA A 346 -2.46 12.12 5.04
N THR A 347 -2.49 11.07 5.87
CA THR A 347 -1.35 10.11 5.93
C THR A 347 -1.07 9.50 4.56
N THR A 348 -2.13 9.16 3.83
CA THR A 348 -2.08 8.85 2.40
C THR A 348 -2.91 9.85 1.61
N LEU A 349 -2.68 9.93 0.31
CA LEU A 349 -3.58 10.61 -0.61
C LEU A 349 -4.85 9.77 -0.76
N LEU A 350 -6.01 10.40 -0.63
CA LEU A 350 -7.30 9.73 -0.80
C LEU A 350 -8.25 10.55 -1.69
N PRO A 351 -9.11 9.89 -2.48
CA PRO A 351 -10.20 10.57 -3.15
C PRO A 351 -11.29 10.94 -2.13
N ILE A 352 -11.72 12.20 -2.17
CA ILE A 352 -12.88 12.69 -1.42
C ILE A 352 -13.91 13.29 -2.37
N ASP A 353 -15.18 13.11 -2.03
CA ASP A 353 -16.27 13.79 -2.73
C ASP A 353 -16.37 15.27 -2.32
N VAL A 354 -17.30 16.00 -2.92
CA VAL A 354 -17.54 17.43 -2.63
C VAL A 354 -18.01 17.70 -1.20
N ASN A 355 -18.58 16.69 -0.53
CA ASN A 355 -19.04 16.77 0.85
C ASN A 355 -17.92 16.41 1.84
N GLY A 356 -16.75 16.03 1.34
CA GLY A 356 -15.60 15.60 2.14
C GLY A 356 -15.74 14.19 2.70
N GLU A 357 -16.68 13.40 2.19
CA GLU A 357 -16.79 11.97 2.51
C GLU A 357 -15.62 11.20 1.88
N LYS A 358 -15.15 10.17 2.59
CA LYS A 358 -14.01 9.35 2.17
C LYS A 358 -14.45 8.37 1.08
N GLY A 359 -13.62 8.28 0.03
CA GLY A 359 -13.79 7.33 -1.07
C GLY A 359 -14.46 7.99 -2.27
N ALA A 360 -14.03 7.57 -3.46
CA ALA A 360 -14.79 7.82 -4.67
C ALA A 360 -15.90 6.77 -4.73
N LYS A 361 -17.15 7.21 -4.90
CA LYS A 361 -18.27 6.30 -5.15
C LYS A 361 -18.28 6.02 -6.66
N PHE A 362 -18.29 4.74 -7.00
CA PHE A 362 -18.38 4.26 -8.38
C PHE A 362 -19.65 3.45 -8.52
N LEU A 363 -20.26 3.46 -9.70
CA LEU A 363 -21.25 2.46 -10.07
C LEU A 363 -20.52 1.35 -10.83
N PRO A 364 -20.23 0.20 -10.19
CA PRO A 364 -19.82 -0.98 -10.94
C PRO A 364 -21.06 -1.53 -11.65
N GLU A 365 -21.07 -1.47 -12.98
CA GLU A 365 -22.04 -2.21 -13.77
C GLU A 365 -21.43 -3.58 -14.08
N GLN A 366 -22.10 -4.65 -13.64
CA GLN A 366 -21.68 -6.01 -13.98
C GLN A 366 -21.81 -6.19 -15.50
N ILE A 367 -20.68 -6.48 -16.14
CA ILE A 367 -20.73 -6.96 -17.52
C ILE A 367 -21.02 -8.46 -17.40
N TYR A 368 -22.25 -8.88 -17.68
CA TYR A 368 -22.49 -10.28 -17.96
C TYR A 368 -21.67 -10.63 -19.21
N PRO A 369 -20.80 -11.65 -19.19
CA PRO A 369 -20.23 -12.16 -20.43
C PRO A 369 -21.36 -12.79 -21.24
N GLY A 370 -22.03 -11.96 -22.04
CA GLY A 370 -22.95 -12.38 -23.08
C GLY A 370 -22.15 -12.87 -24.26
N VAL A 371 -22.12 -14.19 -24.44
CA VAL A 371 -22.07 -14.91 -25.72
C VAL A 371 -21.89 -13.99 -26.93
N GLN A 372 -20.64 -13.79 -27.34
CA GLN A 372 -20.28 -13.82 -28.76
C GLN A 372 -19.13 -14.80 -28.96
N ASN A 373 -19.39 -16.07 -28.62
CA ASN A 373 -18.75 -17.16 -29.33
C ASN A 373 -19.32 -17.16 -30.75
N LYS A 374 -18.65 -16.47 -31.68
CA LYS A 374 -18.78 -16.75 -33.11
C LYS A 374 -18.02 -18.03 -33.54
N CYS A 375 -17.62 -18.86 -32.59
CA CYS A 375 -17.20 -20.24 -32.83
C CYS A 375 -17.99 -21.15 -31.88
N GLY A 376 -18.91 -21.93 -32.45
CA GLY A 376 -19.81 -22.82 -31.72
C GLY A 376 -19.09 -23.97 -31.04
N VAL A 377 -18.70 -23.77 -29.78
CA VAL A 377 -18.34 -24.86 -28.87
C VAL A 377 -19.10 -24.67 -27.57
N GLY A 378 -19.96 -25.65 -27.26
CA GLY A 378 -20.86 -25.65 -26.11
C GLY A 378 -20.13 -25.74 -24.76
N PRO A 379 -20.86 -25.59 -23.64
CA PRO A 379 -20.27 -25.48 -22.31
C PRO A 379 -19.62 -26.81 -21.89
N SER A 380 -18.29 -26.79 -21.78
CA SER A 380 -17.50 -27.89 -21.23
C SER A 380 -17.77 -28.02 -19.72
N LYS A 381 -18.43 -29.12 -19.34
CA LYS A 381 -18.53 -29.59 -17.95
C LYS A 381 -17.19 -30.20 -17.53
N TYR A 382 -16.32 -29.46 -16.86
CA TYR A 382 -15.23 -30.04 -16.08
C TYR A 382 -14.96 -29.23 -14.81
N LEU A 383 -15.52 -29.71 -13.70
CA LEU A 383 -14.98 -29.51 -12.36
C LEU A 383 -14.06 -30.70 -12.07
N PRO A 384 -12.74 -30.53 -11.88
CA PRO A 384 -11.93 -31.55 -11.25
C PRO A 384 -12.05 -31.41 -9.73
N SER A 385 -12.64 -32.44 -9.12
CA SER A 385 -12.48 -32.76 -7.71
C SER A 385 -11.03 -33.17 -7.41
N GLY A 386 -10.41 -32.50 -6.44
CA GLY A 386 -9.19 -32.97 -5.77
C GLY A 386 -7.88 -32.48 -6.39
N GLY A 387 -7.12 -31.70 -5.62
CA GLY A 387 -5.77 -31.27 -5.99
C GLY A 387 -5.30 -30.10 -5.13
N THR A 388 -4.17 -30.29 -4.45
CA THR A 388 -3.55 -29.43 -3.45
C THR A 388 -3.01 -28.10 -4.00
N GLY A 389 -3.14 -27.02 -3.22
CA GLY A 389 -2.20 -25.89 -3.21
C GLY A 389 -2.47 -24.76 -4.22
N TYR A 390 -2.63 -23.56 -3.66
CA TYR A 390 -2.68 -22.25 -4.33
C TYR A 390 -3.95 -21.86 -5.11
N HIS A 391 -4.29 -20.57 -4.95
CA HIS A 391 -5.43 -19.81 -5.48
C HIS A 391 -6.79 -20.01 -4.78
N ARG A 392 -6.98 -19.27 -3.68
CA ARG A 392 -8.31 -18.81 -3.25
C ARG A 392 -8.25 -17.35 -2.80
N ILE A 393 -8.30 -16.41 -3.75
CA ILE A 393 -8.87 -15.09 -3.47
C ILE A 393 -10.37 -15.22 -3.77
N ARG A 394 -11.14 -15.59 -2.75
CA ARG A 394 -12.61 -15.62 -2.83
C ARG A 394 -13.10 -14.19 -2.60
N MET A 395 -13.24 -13.38 -3.66
CA MET A 395 -13.93 -12.09 -3.55
C MET A 395 -15.45 -12.31 -3.53
N MET A 396 -16.10 -11.68 -2.56
CA MET A 396 -17.51 -11.83 -2.20
C MET A 396 -18.45 -11.41 -3.34
N ALA A 397 -19.36 -12.32 -3.73
CA ALA A 397 -20.53 -12.04 -4.56
C ALA A 397 -21.87 -12.23 -3.82
N GLU A 398 -21.86 -12.36 -2.47
CA GLU A 398 -23.07 -12.79 -1.73
C GLU A 398 -23.73 -11.73 -0.82
N TYR A 399 -23.32 -10.46 -0.86
CA TYR A 399 -24.08 -9.39 -0.18
C TYR A 399 -24.90 -8.57 -1.17
N GLY A 400 -25.98 -9.16 -1.68
CA GLY A 400 -26.93 -8.50 -2.58
C GLY A 400 -28.35 -9.06 -2.56
N LYS A 401 -28.67 -10.02 -1.68
CA LYS A 401 -30.05 -10.55 -1.52
C LYS A 401 -30.38 -10.70 -0.05
N GLY A 402 -31.12 -9.73 0.49
CA GLY A 402 -31.59 -9.81 1.88
C GLY A 402 -32.08 -8.48 2.45
N CYS A 403 -32.99 -7.78 1.75
CA CYS A 403 -33.89 -6.81 2.38
C CYS A 403 -35.03 -6.45 1.42
N THR A 404 -35.96 -7.39 1.23
CA THR A 404 -37.34 -7.11 0.80
C THR A 404 -38.22 -8.20 1.37
N ASP A 405 -38.71 -7.98 2.59
CA ASP A 405 -40.09 -8.28 3.01
C ASP A 405 -40.20 -8.10 4.52
N THR A 406 -40.97 -7.10 4.94
CA THR A 406 -42.23 -7.32 5.68
C THR A 406 -42.93 -5.97 5.88
N ARG A 407 -44.26 -6.02 5.71
CA ARG A 407 -45.25 -4.98 6.01
C ARG A 407 -45.18 -4.48 7.45
#